data_AF-L9ZY19-F1
#
_entry.id   AF-L9ZY19-F1
#
_cell.length_a   1.000
_cell.length_b   1.000
_cell.length_c   1.000
_cell.angle_alpha   90.00
_cell.angle_beta   90.00
_cell.angle_gamma   90.00
#
_symmetry.space_group_name_H-M   'P 1'
#
loop_
_entity.id
_entity.type
_entity.pdbx_description
1 polymer ?
#
loop_
_entity_poly.entity_id
_entity_poly.type
_entity_poly.pdbx_seq_one_letter_code
_entity_poly.pdbx_strand_id
1 'polypeptide(L)'
;MTPARRDLVLIVVALGLLTAPVWVTQLPVGGPVYQYERAEVTTNGTAIEYPTATESISGPISDEIACSDSLEARPCALERVVLDNTTVPTGIYASNPGDTRPPIDERYRYVRIDGAVYEPTYVANRSAQREDGMYRVELALERTEPDQALEAVSRHVTADDLSPTVIEAARDGGARAHGEVDVPETPIQLKNGTHYRVYLAGHDDASTVSRGVDLVLTYLAPLAGLWLLISLSRRLEVSHASDDGRRDRP
;
A
#
# COMPACT_ATOMS: atom_id res chain seq x y z
N MET A 1 -10.90 26.21 47.43
CA MET A 1 -10.40 26.80 46.17
C MET A 1 -10.91 28.23 46.09
N THR A 2 -10.07 29.20 45.78
CA THR A 2 -10.52 30.59 45.59
C THR A 2 -11.30 30.72 44.27
N PRO A 3 -12.24 31.68 44.15
CA PRO A 3 -13.03 31.88 42.93
C PRO A 3 -12.15 32.03 41.68
N ALA A 4 -11.09 32.84 41.78
CA ALA A 4 -10.13 33.05 40.70
C ALA A 4 -9.43 31.75 40.22
N ARG A 5 -9.12 30.83 41.15
CA ARG A 5 -8.48 29.55 40.81
C ARG A 5 -9.46 28.59 40.13
N ARG A 6 -10.75 28.68 40.46
CA ARG A 6 -11.81 27.92 39.79
C ARG A 6 -12.06 28.43 38.38
N ASP A 7 -12.11 29.74 38.19
CA ASP A 7 -12.37 30.35 36.88
C ASP A 7 -11.21 30.12 35.91
N LEU A 8 -9.96 30.19 36.39
CA LEU A 8 -8.78 29.86 35.59
C LEU A 8 -8.79 28.40 35.10
N VAL A 9 -9.18 27.45 35.97
CA VAL A 9 -9.31 26.03 35.57
C VAL A 9 -10.41 25.88 34.51
N LEU A 10 -11.55 26.55 34.66
CA LEU A 10 -12.65 26.48 33.70
C LEU A 10 -12.28 27.08 32.34
N ILE A 11 -11.49 28.16 32.31
CA ILE A 11 -10.96 28.75 31.07
C ILE A 11 -10.04 27.75 30.36
N VAL A 12 -9.11 27.12 31.09
CA VAL A 12 -8.20 26.11 30.51
C VAL A 12 -8.97 24.92 29.96
N VAL A 13 -9.98 24.42 30.68
CA VAL A 13 -10.85 23.33 30.21
C VAL A 13 -11.63 23.74 28.97
N ALA A 14 -12.22 24.94 28.96
CA ALA A 14 -12.99 25.44 27.84
C ALA A 14 -12.13 25.61 26.58
N LEU A 15 -10.90 26.12 26.72
CA LEU A 15 -9.93 26.21 25.63
C LEU A 15 -9.51 24.83 25.13
N GLY A 16 -9.24 23.87 26.03
CA GLY A 16 -8.89 22.50 25.64
C GLY A 16 -10.00 21.77 24.88
N LEU A 17 -11.26 22.00 25.27
CA LEU A 17 -12.44 21.48 24.57
C LEU A 17 -12.66 22.16 23.21
N LEU A 18 -12.38 23.46 23.11
CA LEU A 18 -12.53 24.22 21.87
C LEU A 18 -11.45 23.85 20.84
N THR A 19 -10.25 23.49 21.29
CA THR A 19 -9.16 23.00 20.43
C THR A 19 -9.22 21.49 20.17
N ALA A 20 -10.21 20.77 20.73
CA ALA A 20 -10.40 19.32 20.55
C ALA A 20 -10.31 18.84 19.10
N PRO A 21 -11.01 19.47 18.12
CA PRO A 21 -10.94 19.03 16.74
C PRO A 21 -9.52 19.07 16.15
N VAL A 22 -8.67 19.98 16.63
CA VAL A 22 -7.31 20.15 16.11
C VAL A 22 -6.40 19.02 16.55
N TRP A 23 -6.44 18.62 17.83
CA TRP A 23 -5.55 17.56 18.34
C TRP A 23 -6.14 16.15 18.20
N VAL A 24 -7.44 15.99 18.01
CA VAL A 24 -8.05 14.68 17.73
C VAL A 24 -7.58 14.10 16.41
N THR A 25 -7.37 14.92 15.38
CA THR A 25 -6.78 14.48 14.10
C THR A 25 -5.36 13.92 14.24
N GLN A 26 -4.66 14.24 15.32
CA GLN A 26 -3.29 13.79 15.59
C GLN A 26 -3.23 12.53 16.44
N LEU A 27 -4.35 12.13 17.06
CA LEU A 27 -4.43 10.90 17.81
C LEU A 27 -5.07 9.82 16.93
N PRO A 28 -4.49 8.61 16.81
CA PRO A 28 -5.05 7.51 16.03
C PRO A 28 -6.28 6.89 16.75
N VAL A 29 -7.22 7.71 17.18
CA VAL A 29 -8.42 7.28 17.89
C VAL A 29 -9.51 7.06 16.85
N GLY A 30 -9.66 5.81 16.41
CA GLY A 30 -10.84 5.40 15.67
C GLY A 30 -10.76 5.33 14.16
N GLY A 31 -9.57 5.36 13.57
CA GLY A 31 -9.40 4.97 12.16
C GLY A 31 -9.49 3.44 11.97
N PRO A 32 -9.74 2.97 10.74
CA PRO A 32 -9.67 1.54 10.44
C PRO A 32 -8.27 0.98 10.74
N VAL A 33 -8.23 -0.24 11.26
CA VAL A 33 -6.99 -0.98 11.50
C VAL A 33 -6.83 -2.01 10.40
N TYR A 34 -5.81 -1.84 9.57
CA TYR A 34 -5.52 -2.77 8.48
C TYR A 34 -4.65 -3.91 9.00
N GLN A 35 -4.99 -5.13 8.61
CA GLN A 35 -4.30 -6.36 8.98
C GLN A 35 -3.60 -6.92 7.75
N TYR A 36 -2.29 -7.11 7.88
CA TYR A 36 -1.44 -7.66 6.84
C TYR A 36 -0.98 -9.04 7.25
N GLU A 37 -0.99 -9.96 6.30
CA GLU A 37 -0.49 -11.32 6.46
C GLU A 37 0.54 -11.61 5.37
N ARG A 38 1.19 -12.77 5.48
CA ARG A 38 2.13 -13.24 4.46
C ARG A 38 1.76 -14.65 4.01
N ALA A 39 1.99 -14.92 2.73
CA ALA A 39 1.99 -16.25 2.16
C ALA A 39 3.41 -16.61 1.74
N GLU A 40 3.86 -17.82 2.05
CA GLU A 40 5.14 -18.32 1.56
C GLU A 40 5.08 -18.51 0.04
N VAL A 41 6.13 -18.12 -0.67
CA VAL A 41 6.29 -18.38 -2.10
C VAL A 41 7.49 -19.30 -2.24
N THR A 42 7.26 -20.48 -2.80
CA THR A 42 8.30 -21.50 -2.94
C THR A 42 8.40 -21.97 -4.37
N THR A 43 9.50 -22.65 -4.67
CA THR A 43 9.69 -23.37 -5.92
C THR A 43 9.66 -24.87 -5.66
N ASN A 44 9.19 -25.65 -6.63
CA ASN A 44 9.24 -27.11 -6.61
C ASN A 44 10.22 -27.67 -7.65
N GLY A 45 11.18 -26.85 -8.08
CA GLY A 45 12.12 -27.13 -9.16
C GLY A 45 11.55 -26.96 -10.57
N THR A 46 10.23 -26.91 -10.74
CA THR A 46 9.61 -26.68 -12.07
C THR A 46 8.70 -25.46 -12.13
N ALA A 47 8.11 -25.09 -10.99
CA ALA A 47 7.16 -24.00 -10.87
C ALA A 47 7.46 -23.12 -9.66
N ILE A 48 6.89 -21.91 -9.69
CA ILE A 48 6.77 -21.01 -8.54
C ILE A 48 5.31 -21.06 -8.08
N GLU A 49 5.09 -21.33 -6.79
CA GLU A 49 3.77 -21.58 -6.24
C GLU A 49 3.62 -21.11 -4.79
N TYR A 50 2.37 -21.01 -4.35
CA TYR A 50 1.99 -20.90 -2.94
C TYR A 50 1.80 -22.32 -2.38
N PRO A 51 2.68 -22.83 -1.50
CA PRO A 51 2.57 -24.20 -1.01
C PRO A 51 1.31 -24.41 -0.15
N THR A 52 0.81 -23.34 0.48
CA THR A 52 -0.45 -23.33 1.24
C THR A 52 -1.36 -22.25 0.67
N ALA A 53 -1.80 -22.43 -0.59
CA ALA A 53 -2.83 -21.59 -1.18
C ALA A 53 -4.15 -21.75 -0.42
N THR A 54 -4.44 -20.84 0.50
CA THR A 54 -5.79 -20.68 1.07
C THR A 54 -6.64 -19.85 0.12
N GLU A 55 -7.97 -20.04 0.11
CA GLU A 55 -8.91 -19.21 -0.68
C GLU A 55 -8.75 -17.68 -0.43
N SER A 56 -8.12 -17.31 0.69
CA SER A 56 -7.84 -15.93 1.10
C SER A 56 -6.68 -15.26 0.35
N ILE A 57 -5.79 -16.02 -0.32
CA ILE A 57 -4.70 -15.44 -1.09
C ILE A 57 -5.26 -15.04 -2.46
N SER A 58 -5.66 -13.78 -2.59
CA SER A 58 -6.16 -13.20 -3.82
C SER A 58 -5.04 -12.42 -4.51
N GLY A 59 -4.47 -12.96 -5.59
CA GLY A 59 -3.58 -12.20 -6.48
C GLY A 59 -2.46 -13.01 -7.12
N PRO A 60 -1.76 -12.39 -8.10
CA PRO A 60 -0.58 -12.99 -8.74
C PRO A 60 0.59 -13.12 -7.76
N ILE A 61 1.50 -14.04 -8.07
CA ILE A 61 2.75 -14.23 -7.30
C ILE A 61 3.60 -12.96 -7.33
N SER A 62 3.67 -12.36 -8.52
CA SER A 62 4.34 -11.11 -8.82
C SER A 62 3.67 -10.48 -10.03
N ASP A 63 3.55 -9.16 -10.03
CA ASP A 63 3.25 -8.34 -11.21
C ASP A 63 4.30 -8.45 -12.32
N GLU A 64 5.53 -8.86 -11.98
CA GLU A 64 6.60 -9.17 -12.94
C GLU A 64 6.53 -10.60 -13.50
N ILE A 65 5.63 -11.45 -13.00
CA ILE A 65 5.37 -12.82 -13.51
C ILE A 65 3.94 -12.91 -14.03
N ALA A 66 3.79 -12.72 -15.35
CA ALA A 66 2.50 -12.90 -16.02
C ALA A 66 2.02 -14.35 -15.94
N CYS A 67 0.70 -14.54 -16.06
CA CYS A 67 0.03 -15.85 -16.04
C CYS A 67 0.18 -16.62 -14.72
N SER A 68 0.51 -15.89 -13.64
CA SER A 68 0.57 -16.45 -12.30
C SER A 68 -0.82 -16.52 -11.63
N ASP A 69 -1.79 -15.76 -12.12
CA ASP A 69 -3.21 -15.79 -11.74
C ASP A 69 -4.13 -16.13 -12.93
N SER A 70 -5.29 -16.69 -12.63
CA SER A 70 -6.37 -17.08 -13.55
C SER A 70 -7.00 -15.92 -14.33
N LEU A 71 -6.84 -14.67 -13.88
CA LEU A 71 -7.51 -13.50 -14.46
C LEU A 71 -6.81 -12.93 -15.72
N GLU A 72 -5.57 -13.33 -16.00
CA GLU A 72 -4.76 -12.76 -17.09
C GLU A 72 -4.93 -13.49 -18.44
N ALA A 73 -6.16 -13.68 -18.91
CA ALA A 73 -6.42 -14.54 -20.08
C ALA A 73 -5.73 -14.09 -21.40
N ARG A 74 -5.55 -12.77 -21.63
CA ARG A 74 -5.01 -12.24 -22.90
C ARG A 74 -3.49 -12.40 -23.04
N PRO A 75 -2.66 -11.94 -22.09
CA PRO A 75 -1.21 -12.18 -22.14
C PRO A 75 -0.90 -13.66 -22.26
N CYS A 76 -1.59 -14.52 -21.49
CA CYS A 76 -1.33 -15.96 -21.51
C CYS A 76 -1.67 -16.65 -22.83
N ALA A 77 -2.69 -16.17 -23.55
CA ALA A 77 -3.01 -16.71 -24.86
C ALA A 77 -1.92 -16.40 -25.89
N LEU A 78 -1.39 -15.17 -25.88
CA LEU A 78 -0.29 -14.79 -26.76
C LEU A 78 0.96 -15.60 -26.44
N GLU A 79 1.34 -15.69 -25.17
CA GLU A 79 2.58 -16.37 -24.78
C GLU A 79 2.53 -17.88 -25.04
N ARG A 80 1.36 -18.51 -24.94
CA ARG A 80 1.17 -19.89 -25.41
C ARG A 80 1.42 -20.02 -26.92
N VAL A 81 0.93 -19.07 -27.72
CA VAL A 81 1.16 -19.06 -29.18
C VAL A 81 2.64 -18.87 -29.51
N VAL A 82 3.38 -18.08 -28.72
CA VAL A 82 4.83 -17.92 -28.86
C VAL A 82 5.54 -19.22 -28.53
N LEU A 83 5.18 -19.87 -27.41
CA LEU A 83 5.74 -21.14 -26.99
C LEU A 83 5.55 -22.23 -28.06
N ASP A 84 4.35 -22.33 -28.65
CA ASP A 84 4.02 -23.33 -29.67
C ASP A 84 4.74 -23.09 -31.01
N ASN A 85 4.87 -21.82 -31.43
CA ASN A 85 5.46 -21.46 -32.72
C ASN A 85 6.97 -21.17 -32.67
N THR A 86 7.61 -21.35 -31.51
CA THR A 86 9.01 -21.01 -31.23
C THR A 86 9.33 -19.52 -31.26
N THR A 87 8.90 -18.80 -32.31
CA THR A 87 9.03 -17.34 -32.41
C THR A 87 7.79 -16.70 -33.05
N VAL A 88 7.51 -15.43 -32.70
CA VAL A 88 6.42 -14.63 -33.28
C VAL A 88 6.95 -13.28 -33.76
N PRO A 89 6.67 -12.85 -35.00
CA PRO A 89 7.07 -11.53 -35.48
C PRO A 89 6.45 -10.38 -34.68
N THR A 90 7.27 -9.45 -34.21
CA THR A 90 6.80 -8.29 -33.42
C THR A 90 6.39 -7.10 -34.29
N GLY A 91 6.80 -7.09 -35.57
CA GLY A 91 6.69 -5.92 -36.45
C GLY A 91 7.77 -4.85 -36.21
N ILE A 92 8.66 -5.05 -35.24
CA ILE A 92 9.83 -4.22 -34.97
C ILE A 92 11.00 -4.69 -35.83
N TYR A 93 11.92 -3.79 -36.15
CA TYR A 93 13.11 -4.07 -36.94
C TYR A 93 14.37 -3.54 -36.25
N ALA A 94 15.48 -4.28 -36.42
CA ALA A 94 16.79 -3.94 -35.87
C ALA A 94 17.82 -3.83 -37.00
N SER A 95 18.84 -2.99 -36.80
CA SER A 95 19.93 -2.81 -37.78
C SER A 95 20.96 -3.94 -37.77
N ASN A 96 21.02 -4.71 -36.67
CA ASN A 96 21.92 -5.84 -36.50
C ASN A 96 21.13 -7.12 -36.23
N PRO A 97 21.61 -8.28 -36.73
CA PRO A 97 20.98 -9.56 -36.45
C PRO A 97 21.42 -10.17 -35.11
N GLY A 98 20.64 -11.13 -34.61
CA GLY A 98 20.89 -11.84 -33.36
C GLY A 98 20.10 -11.26 -32.18
N ASP A 99 20.54 -11.55 -30.96
CA ASP A 99 19.85 -11.11 -29.75
C ASP A 99 19.75 -9.59 -29.72
N THR A 100 18.55 -9.10 -29.43
CA THR A 100 18.25 -7.68 -29.43
C THR A 100 17.36 -7.34 -28.26
N ARG A 101 17.41 -6.08 -27.82
CA ARG A 101 16.50 -5.55 -26.81
C ARG A 101 15.75 -4.39 -27.45
N PRO A 102 14.52 -4.62 -27.94
CA PRO A 102 13.72 -3.55 -28.49
C PRO A 102 13.46 -2.48 -27.40
N PRO A 103 13.37 -1.19 -27.75
CA PRO A 103 13.07 -0.12 -26.81
C PRO A 103 11.58 -0.11 -26.47
N ILE A 104 11.07 -1.23 -25.97
CA ILE A 104 9.70 -1.40 -25.50
C ILE A 104 9.72 -1.54 -23.98
N ASP A 105 8.69 -1.00 -23.36
CA ASP A 105 8.47 -1.20 -21.93
C ASP A 105 7.78 -2.55 -21.75
N GLU A 106 8.53 -3.53 -21.27
CA GLU A 106 8.01 -4.87 -21.00
C GLU A 106 7.11 -4.81 -19.78
N ARG A 107 5.88 -5.32 -19.93
CA ARG A 107 4.86 -5.23 -18.87
C ARG A 107 5.13 -6.22 -17.72
N TYR A 108 5.88 -7.28 -18.01
CA TYR A 108 6.31 -8.33 -17.10
C TYR A 108 7.67 -8.83 -17.57
N ARG A 109 8.44 -9.39 -16.66
CA ARG A 109 9.77 -9.93 -16.93
C ARG A 109 9.75 -11.42 -17.19
N TYR A 110 8.80 -12.13 -16.59
CA TYR A 110 8.65 -13.57 -16.74
C TYR A 110 7.19 -13.92 -17.03
N VAL A 111 6.97 -15.10 -17.61
CA VAL A 111 5.64 -15.69 -17.80
C VAL A 111 5.61 -17.11 -17.28
N ARG A 112 4.53 -17.49 -16.59
CA ARG A 112 4.29 -18.86 -16.13
C ARG A 112 3.29 -19.57 -17.03
N ILE A 113 3.73 -20.59 -17.77
CA ILE A 113 2.87 -21.39 -18.66
C ILE A 113 2.96 -22.85 -18.23
N ASP A 114 1.81 -23.46 -17.95
CA ASP A 114 1.69 -24.87 -17.56
C ASP A 114 2.66 -25.29 -16.43
N GLY A 115 2.86 -24.36 -15.49
CA GLY A 115 3.75 -24.52 -14.33
C GLY A 115 5.19 -24.07 -14.58
N ALA A 116 5.70 -24.12 -15.81
CA ALA A 116 7.05 -23.68 -16.12
C ALA A 116 7.16 -22.16 -16.24
N VAL A 117 8.35 -21.63 -15.94
CA VAL A 117 8.66 -20.19 -16.03
C VAL A 117 9.52 -19.93 -17.27
N TYR A 118 9.21 -18.84 -17.98
CA TYR A 118 9.91 -18.41 -19.18
C TYR A 118 10.21 -16.91 -19.12
N GLU A 119 11.33 -16.51 -19.71
CA GLU A 119 11.72 -15.13 -19.97
C GLU A 119 11.43 -14.79 -21.44
N PRO A 120 10.66 -13.72 -21.72
CA PRO A 120 10.55 -13.17 -23.07
C PRO A 120 11.91 -12.74 -23.61
N THR A 121 12.26 -13.24 -24.79
CA THR A 121 13.50 -12.87 -25.48
C THR A 121 13.20 -12.38 -26.89
N TYR A 122 14.07 -11.51 -27.41
CA TYR A 122 13.88 -10.92 -28.73
C TYR A 122 15.09 -11.18 -29.61
N VAL A 123 14.84 -11.72 -30.80
CA VAL A 123 15.89 -12.09 -31.76
C VAL A 123 15.61 -11.41 -33.09
N ALA A 124 16.59 -10.66 -33.59
CA ALA A 124 16.60 -10.12 -34.94
C ALA A 124 16.97 -11.23 -35.94
N ASN A 125 15.98 -11.71 -36.69
CA ASN A 125 16.09 -12.87 -37.55
C ASN A 125 16.94 -12.59 -38.79
N ARG A 126 18.11 -13.26 -38.90
CA ARG A 126 19.05 -13.17 -40.03
C ARG A 126 18.42 -13.50 -41.38
N SER A 127 17.49 -14.45 -41.39
CA SER A 127 16.82 -14.93 -42.61
C SER A 127 15.66 -14.04 -43.04
N ALA A 128 15.26 -13.05 -42.22
CA ALA A 128 14.17 -12.12 -42.50
C ALA A 128 14.68 -10.67 -42.63
N GLN A 129 15.76 -10.48 -43.39
CA GLN A 129 16.29 -9.15 -43.73
C GLN A 129 15.45 -8.49 -44.83
N ARG A 130 15.18 -7.20 -44.67
CA ARG A 130 14.51 -6.34 -45.67
C ARG A 130 15.50 -5.76 -46.67
N GLU A 131 14.98 -5.22 -47.77
CA GLU A 131 15.76 -4.53 -48.81
C GLU A 131 16.53 -3.30 -48.27
N ASP A 132 16.02 -2.67 -47.21
CA ASP A 132 16.67 -1.56 -46.49
C ASP A 132 17.81 -2.00 -45.55
N GLY A 133 18.08 -3.32 -45.49
CA GLY A 133 19.13 -3.92 -44.66
C GLY A 133 18.71 -4.22 -43.22
N MET A 134 17.48 -3.89 -42.81
CA MET A 134 16.99 -4.12 -41.45
C MET A 134 16.48 -5.55 -41.26
N TYR A 135 16.66 -6.11 -40.07
CA TYR A 135 16.25 -7.46 -39.70
C TYR A 135 14.97 -7.43 -38.88
N ARG A 136 14.00 -8.28 -39.19
CA ARG A 136 12.76 -8.39 -38.41
C ARG A 136 13.05 -8.96 -37.03
N VAL A 137 12.52 -8.31 -35.99
CA VAL A 137 12.61 -8.79 -34.61
C VAL A 137 11.47 -9.74 -34.33
N GLU A 138 11.79 -10.91 -33.79
CA GLU A 138 10.85 -11.94 -33.39
C GLU A 138 10.93 -12.12 -31.87
N LEU A 139 9.77 -12.26 -31.23
CA LEU A 139 9.60 -12.60 -29.83
C LEU A 139 9.71 -14.11 -29.69
N ALA A 140 10.47 -14.57 -28.70
CA ALA A 140 10.62 -15.96 -28.31
C ALA A 140 10.46 -16.08 -26.79
N LEU A 141 10.35 -17.31 -26.30
CA LEU A 141 10.35 -17.61 -24.88
C LEU A 141 11.54 -18.53 -24.56
N GLU A 142 12.39 -18.09 -23.64
CA GLU A 142 13.47 -18.90 -23.11
C GLU A 142 13.07 -19.47 -21.75
N ARG A 143 13.29 -20.76 -21.53
CA ARG A 143 12.94 -21.38 -20.25
C ARG A 143 13.90 -20.92 -19.16
N THR A 144 13.37 -20.51 -18.02
CA THR A 144 14.13 -20.02 -16.87
C THR A 144 13.95 -20.94 -15.68
N GLU A 145 15.01 -21.11 -14.90
CA GLU A 145 14.92 -21.85 -13.65
C GLU A 145 14.02 -21.10 -12.64
N PRO A 146 13.02 -21.75 -12.03
CA PRO A 146 12.09 -21.09 -11.12
C PRO A 146 12.76 -20.35 -9.96
N ASP A 147 13.84 -20.89 -9.41
CA ASP A 147 14.60 -20.27 -8.32
C ASP A 147 15.20 -18.94 -8.74
N GLN A 148 15.79 -18.91 -9.94
CA GLN A 148 16.40 -17.72 -10.51
C GLN A 148 15.35 -16.65 -10.80
N ALA A 149 14.20 -17.06 -11.37
CA ALA A 149 13.11 -16.12 -11.65
C ALA A 149 12.50 -15.56 -10.36
N LEU A 150 12.28 -16.39 -9.35
CA LEU A 150 11.75 -15.95 -8.05
C LEU A 150 12.71 -14.98 -7.36
N GLU A 151 14.01 -15.28 -7.34
CA GLU A 151 15.02 -14.38 -6.78
C GLU A 151 15.06 -13.05 -7.54
N ALA A 152 14.95 -13.09 -8.88
CA ALA A 152 15.04 -11.91 -9.73
C ALA A 152 13.87 -10.93 -9.58
N VAL A 153 12.65 -11.41 -9.29
CA VAL A 153 11.47 -10.57 -9.07
C VAL A 153 11.24 -10.21 -7.60
N SER A 154 12.00 -10.80 -6.69
CA SER A 154 11.80 -10.57 -5.26
C SER A 154 12.50 -9.30 -4.77
N ARG A 155 11.84 -8.58 -3.87
CA ARG A 155 12.45 -7.44 -3.16
C ARG A 155 13.12 -7.90 -1.89
N HIS A 156 14.36 -7.48 -1.67
CA HIS A 156 15.05 -7.82 -0.43
C HIS A 156 14.41 -7.07 0.75
N VAL A 157 14.28 -7.71 1.91
CA VAL A 157 13.67 -7.13 3.14
C VAL A 157 14.41 -5.91 3.71
N THR A 158 15.52 -5.51 3.10
CA THR A 158 16.32 -4.34 3.45
C THR A 158 16.24 -3.24 2.40
N ALA A 159 15.35 -3.37 1.42
CA ALA A 159 15.12 -2.32 0.44
C ALA A 159 14.48 -1.11 1.10
N ASP A 160 14.96 0.09 0.75
CA ASP A 160 14.64 1.35 1.44
C ASP A 160 13.20 1.82 1.18
N ASP A 161 12.54 1.26 0.17
CA ASP A 161 11.18 1.56 -0.27
C ASP A 161 10.10 0.70 0.43
N LEU A 162 10.51 -0.26 1.27
CA LEU A 162 9.57 -1.08 2.02
C LEU A 162 9.11 -0.40 3.31
N SER A 163 7.80 -0.32 3.50
CA SER A 163 7.20 0.13 4.75
C SER A 163 7.59 -0.78 5.93
N PRO A 164 7.82 -0.23 7.14
CA PRO A 164 8.06 -1.02 8.35
C PRO A 164 7.00 -2.11 8.58
N THR A 165 5.72 -1.81 8.28
CA THR A 165 4.62 -2.77 8.41
C THR A 165 4.78 -3.96 7.48
N VAL A 166 5.24 -3.75 6.25
CA VAL A 166 5.48 -4.83 5.27
C VAL A 166 6.66 -5.69 5.74
N ILE A 167 7.72 -5.06 6.22
CA ILE A 167 8.90 -5.75 6.77
C ILE A 167 8.51 -6.61 7.99
N GLU A 168 7.72 -6.07 8.91
CA GLU A 168 7.18 -6.78 10.08
C GLU A 168 6.31 -7.96 9.64
N ALA A 169 5.34 -7.73 8.76
CA ALA A 169 4.46 -8.79 8.27
C ALA A 169 5.24 -9.92 7.60
N ALA A 170 6.23 -9.60 6.76
CA ALA A 170 7.07 -10.58 6.07
C ALA A 170 7.89 -11.43 7.05
N ARG A 171 8.40 -10.84 8.15
CA ARG A 171 9.24 -11.52 9.14
C ARG A 171 8.42 -12.36 10.12
N ASP A 172 7.36 -11.77 10.66
CA ASP A 172 6.67 -12.27 11.84
C ASP A 172 5.36 -13.00 11.51
N GLY A 173 4.92 -12.96 10.26
CA GLY A 173 3.70 -13.63 9.81
C GLY A 173 2.50 -12.71 9.65
N GLY A 174 2.52 -11.54 10.28
CA GLY A 174 1.52 -10.52 10.10
C GLY A 174 1.85 -9.24 10.83
N ALA A 175 1.20 -8.15 10.44
CA ALA A 175 1.35 -6.83 11.04
C ALA A 175 0.04 -6.06 11.01
N ARG A 176 -0.06 -5.01 11.83
CA ARG A 176 -1.21 -4.10 11.85
C ARG A 176 -0.78 -2.66 11.66
N ALA A 177 -1.57 -1.90 10.93
CA ALA A 177 -1.34 -0.47 10.74
C ALA A 177 -2.62 0.34 10.90
N HIS A 178 -2.47 1.54 11.46
CA HIS A 178 -3.50 2.57 11.47
C HIS A 178 -3.35 3.36 10.16
N GLY A 179 -4.13 2.97 9.15
CA GLY A 179 -3.99 3.47 7.77
C GLY A 179 -3.51 2.39 6.81
N GLU A 180 -3.95 2.51 5.55
CA GLU A 180 -3.58 1.58 4.50
C GLU A 180 -2.12 1.83 4.10
N VAL A 181 -1.33 0.78 4.14
CA VAL A 181 0.06 0.71 3.70
C VAL A 181 0.09 0.15 2.29
N ASP A 182 0.84 0.81 1.41
CA ASP A 182 1.13 0.31 0.07
C ASP A 182 2.02 -0.95 0.17
N VAL A 183 1.51 -2.07 -0.35
CA VAL A 183 2.18 -3.37 -0.31
C VAL A 183 2.63 -3.70 -1.73
N PRO A 184 3.94 -3.90 -1.97
CA PRO A 184 4.42 -4.20 -3.31
C PRO A 184 3.79 -5.48 -3.84
N GLU A 185 3.56 -5.53 -5.15
CA GLU A 185 2.97 -6.71 -5.78
C GLU A 185 3.96 -7.86 -6.01
N THR A 186 5.19 -7.71 -5.55
CA THR A 186 6.30 -8.68 -5.63
C THR A 186 6.55 -9.41 -4.30
N PRO A 187 7.12 -10.62 -4.31
CA PRO A 187 7.54 -11.31 -3.09
C PRO A 187 8.68 -10.57 -2.38
N ILE A 188 8.73 -10.69 -1.05
CA ILE A 188 9.79 -10.18 -0.19
C ILE A 188 10.75 -11.32 0.17
N GLN A 189 12.01 -11.17 -0.18
CA GLN A 189 13.08 -12.08 0.21
C GLN A 189 13.63 -11.71 1.60
N LEU A 190 13.53 -12.64 2.54
CA LEU A 190 14.15 -12.51 3.86
C LEU A 190 15.64 -12.88 3.81
N LYS A 191 16.39 -12.46 4.85
CA LYS A 191 17.84 -12.71 4.97
C LYS A 191 18.25 -14.19 4.96
N ASN A 192 17.33 -15.10 5.25
CA ASN A 192 17.55 -16.55 5.23
C ASN A 192 17.28 -17.16 3.83
N GLY A 193 16.98 -16.34 2.82
CA GLY A 193 16.68 -16.79 1.46
C GLY A 193 15.23 -17.27 1.24
N THR A 194 14.36 -17.16 2.24
CA THR A 194 12.93 -17.50 2.08
C THR A 194 12.15 -16.33 1.50
N HIS A 195 11.13 -16.62 0.70
CA HIS A 195 10.35 -15.63 -0.04
C HIS A 195 8.90 -15.62 0.45
N TYR A 196 8.35 -14.42 0.68
CA TYR A 196 6.98 -14.27 1.14
C TYR A 196 6.26 -13.16 0.40
N ARG A 197 5.04 -13.42 -0.06
CA ARG A 197 4.13 -12.38 -0.53
C ARG A 197 3.35 -11.83 0.65
N VAL A 198 3.57 -10.56 1.00
CA VAL A 198 2.72 -9.85 1.96
C VAL A 198 1.45 -9.41 1.26
N TYR A 199 0.29 -9.48 1.90
CA TYR A 199 -0.98 -9.02 1.35
C TYR A 199 -1.88 -8.42 2.45
N LEU A 200 -2.85 -7.60 2.05
CA LEU A 200 -3.89 -7.11 2.95
C LEU A 200 -4.88 -8.25 3.23
N ALA A 201 -4.87 -8.77 4.45
CA ALA A 201 -5.78 -9.84 4.87
C ALA A 201 -7.18 -9.31 5.20
N GLY A 202 -7.26 -8.07 5.68
CA GLY A 202 -8.53 -7.41 5.98
C GLY A 202 -8.34 -6.10 6.73
N HIS A 203 -9.45 -5.47 7.08
CA HIS A 203 -9.44 -4.30 7.95
C HIS A 203 -10.58 -4.40 8.94
N ASP A 204 -10.31 -3.96 10.18
CA ASP A 204 -11.36 -3.73 11.16
C ASP A 204 -11.84 -2.29 11.01
N ASP A 205 -13.12 -2.13 10.70
CA ASP A 205 -13.76 -0.83 10.71
C ASP A 205 -13.65 -0.17 12.08
N ALA A 206 -13.62 1.17 12.07
CA ALA A 206 -13.75 2.00 13.26
C ALA A 206 -14.90 1.50 14.15
N SER A 207 -14.57 1.05 15.36
CA SER A 207 -15.54 0.59 16.37
C SER A 207 -16.65 1.64 16.58
N THR A 208 -17.88 1.20 16.93
CA THR A 208 -18.98 2.13 17.21
C THR A 208 -18.64 3.11 18.34
N VAL A 209 -17.83 2.66 19.31
CA VAL A 209 -17.32 3.50 20.41
C VAL A 209 -16.41 4.60 19.89
N SER A 210 -15.51 4.30 18.95
CA SER A 210 -14.59 5.30 18.41
C SER A 210 -15.29 6.33 17.52
N ARG A 211 -16.31 5.94 16.75
CA ARG A 211 -17.20 6.91 16.06
C ARG A 211 -17.92 7.82 17.04
N GLY A 212 -18.35 7.28 18.19
CA GLY A 212 -18.97 8.05 19.25
C GLY A 212 -18.01 9.06 19.89
N VAL A 213 -16.77 8.65 20.17
CA VAL A 213 -15.73 9.53 20.70
C VAL A 213 -15.38 10.64 19.70
N ASP A 214 -15.24 10.31 18.43
CA ASP A 214 -14.97 11.29 17.38
C ASP A 214 -16.11 12.30 17.25
N LEU A 215 -17.37 11.85 17.26
CA LEU A 215 -18.54 12.74 17.26
C LEU A 215 -18.58 13.65 18.48
N VAL A 216 -18.29 13.11 19.68
CA VAL A 216 -18.24 13.89 20.92
C VAL A 216 -17.15 14.95 20.86
N LEU A 217 -15.93 14.59 20.46
CA LEU A 217 -14.80 15.52 20.45
C LEU A 217 -14.86 16.52 19.30
N THR A 218 -15.44 16.14 18.17
CA THR A 218 -15.54 17.00 16.99
C THR A 218 -16.70 17.99 17.10
N TYR A 219 -17.85 17.59 17.68
CA TYR A 219 -19.04 18.43 17.72
C TYR A 219 -19.45 18.90 19.12
N LEU A 220 -19.43 18.00 20.11
CA LEU A 220 -19.95 18.33 21.45
C LEU A 220 -18.92 19.07 22.31
N ALA A 221 -17.64 18.72 22.21
CA ALA A 221 -16.57 19.38 22.96
C ALA A 221 -16.44 20.87 22.59
N PRO A 222 -16.40 21.28 21.30
CA PRO A 222 -16.31 22.71 20.96
C PRO A 222 -17.52 23.51 21.43
N LEU A 223 -18.73 22.93 21.33
CA LEU A 223 -19.96 23.55 21.82
C LEU A 223 -19.93 23.73 23.33
N ALA A 224 -19.48 22.72 24.08
CA ALA A 224 -19.31 22.81 25.53
C ALA A 224 -18.24 23.84 25.92
N GLY A 225 -17.12 23.89 25.20
CA GLY A 225 -16.07 24.90 25.40
C GLY A 225 -16.57 26.33 25.14
N LEU A 226 -17.27 26.54 24.02
CA LEU A 226 -17.90 27.83 23.68
C LEU A 226 -18.91 28.26 24.75
N TRP A 227 -19.78 27.34 25.18
CA TRP A 227 -20.78 27.62 26.20
C TRP A 227 -20.14 27.97 27.55
N LEU A 228 -19.08 27.27 27.96
CA LEU A 228 -18.31 27.59 29.17
C LEU A 228 -17.73 29.02 29.09
N LEU A 229 -17.12 29.39 27.97
CA LEU A 229 -16.59 30.75 27.76
C LEU A 229 -17.68 31.82 27.85
N ILE A 230 -18.84 31.61 27.22
CA ILE A 230 -20.00 32.53 27.30
C ILE A 230 -20.51 32.64 28.75
N SER A 231 -20.56 31.53 29.48
CA SER A 231 -21.03 31.54 30.88
C SER A 231 -20.08 32.28 31.81
N LEU A 232 -18.77 32.24 31.53
CA LEU A 232 -17.72 32.94 32.27
C LEU A 232 -17.72 34.44 31.95
N SER A 233 -17.88 34.82 30.67
CA SER A 233 -17.92 36.24 30.27
C SER A 233 -19.10 36.97 30.92
N ARG A 234 -20.28 36.34 30.94
CA ARG A 234 -21.48 36.88 31.62
C ARG A 234 -21.29 37.05 33.12
N ARG A 235 -20.46 36.24 33.78
CA ARG A 235 -20.17 36.39 35.22
C ARG A 235 -19.22 37.55 35.51
N LEU A 236 -18.29 37.81 34.60
CA LEU A 236 -17.33 38.93 34.72
C LEU A 236 -18.00 40.28 34.40
N GLU A 237 -18.94 40.32 33.47
CA GLU A 237 -19.73 41.52 33.16
C GLU A 237 -20.64 41.95 34.32
N VAL A 238 -21.20 40.99 35.06
CA VAL A 238 -22.08 41.28 36.22
C VAL A 238 -21.30 41.87 37.41
N SER A 239 -19.97 41.68 37.48
CA SER A 239 -19.13 42.33 38.51
C SER A 239 -18.72 43.78 38.21
N HIS A 240 -19.15 44.37 37.08
CA HIS A 240 -18.75 45.72 36.66
C HIS A 240 -19.90 46.75 36.58
N ALA A 241 -21.01 46.53 37.28
CA ALA A 241 -22.09 47.51 37.38
C ALA A 241 -22.72 47.52 38.79
N SER A 242 -22.08 48.19 39.74
CA SER A 242 -22.76 48.95 40.80
C SER A 242 -21.71 49.65 41.68
N ASP A 243 -21.10 50.72 41.16
CA ASP A 243 -20.64 51.82 42.02
C ASP A 243 -21.02 53.12 41.33
N ASP A 244 -22.34 53.36 41.26
CA ASP A 244 -22.87 54.67 40.92
C ASP A 244 -23.92 55.09 41.96
N GLY A 245 -23.54 56.09 42.75
CA GLY A 245 -24.43 56.92 43.56
C GLY A 245 -24.64 56.52 45.04
N ARG A 246 -24.05 57.29 45.99
CA ARG A 246 -24.70 58.48 46.61
C ARG A 246 -24.10 58.87 47.98
N ARG A 247 -24.07 60.20 48.23
CA ARG A 247 -24.02 60.99 49.49
C ARG A 247 -22.63 61.43 49.96
N ASP A 248 -22.38 62.63 50.46
CA ASP A 248 -23.20 63.84 50.66
C ASP A 248 -22.26 65.06 50.84
N ARG A 249 -22.84 66.26 50.70
CA ARG A 249 -22.27 67.61 50.82
C ARG A 249 -21.58 67.91 52.17
N PRO A 250 -20.83 69.01 52.25
CA PRO A 250 -21.41 70.20 52.92
C PRO A 250 -21.64 71.39 51.97
#